data_AF-A0A402DPS8-F1
#
_entry.id   AF-A0A402DPS8-F1
#
_cell.length_a   1.000
_cell.length_b   1.000
_cell.length_c   1.000
_cell.angle_alpha   90.00
_cell.angle_beta   90.00
_cell.angle_gamma   90.00
#
_symmetry.space_group_name_H-M   'P 1'
#
loop_
_entity.id
_entity.type
_entity.pdbx_description
1 polymer ?
#
loop_
_entity_poly.entity_id
_entity_poly.type
_entity_poly.pdbx_seq_one_letter_code
_entity_poly.pdbx_strand_id
1 'polypeptide(L)'
;MRQSTRLVAMGAIAMLTLNFQLMDAFTTAIVVPIALIPVWWSAPRKYVGAGGLFALGGLAVAAGVWLTAVSSATHAISPVVLRANLLLVIGGFCGIGLLLWARTVLPLRTVALSAAAGLVLRVGLEPINPANPWKYNFSYAVTVLALGLVVRRRPRPVEIVLLLGLAGMCMVNDSRSAFATLVLAALLVAYQLRPATMGRRASAFATIALFAGIAACVYSVGTTLILEGYLGEATQERSQAQVQASGSILLGGRPEWGASTALFESRPMGFGVGVVANLDDILVAKSGMAELNYDPNNGYVENYMFGSEIKLHAVIADLWSNFGFAGIVLGAWILVLAIWSIASAAARRVASGLVIYLTCVMLWNFAFGPIYSSMPIIVLALGMLLLPRQGVDAGVATLDPPSRPAVEPAPATSQDRHGRHDRHGHRTRPGTHAHPADPALPHRPADPALPHRPTSASRPGAPRDPATTSEGRS
;
A
#
# COMPACT_ATOMS: atom_id res chain seq x y z
N MET A 1 -1.32 -27.81 -6.14
CA MET A 1 -0.16 -26.92 -5.91
C MET A 1 0.80 -27.63 -4.95
N ARG A 2 2.11 -27.71 -5.26
CA ARG A 2 3.05 -28.55 -4.49
C ARG A 2 3.31 -27.95 -3.09
N GLN A 3 3.39 -28.81 -2.07
CA GLN A 3 3.66 -28.42 -0.67
C GLN A 3 4.98 -27.64 -0.54
N SER A 4 5.97 -27.98 -1.37
CA SER A 4 7.25 -27.26 -1.46
C SER A 4 7.07 -25.77 -1.79
N THR A 5 6.18 -25.41 -2.72
CA THR A 5 5.93 -24.02 -3.08
C THR A 5 5.39 -23.20 -1.90
N ARG A 6 4.54 -23.82 -1.06
CA ARG A 6 4.00 -23.16 0.13
C ARG A 6 5.09 -22.92 1.18
N LEU A 7 5.95 -23.91 1.41
CA LEU A 7 7.08 -23.78 2.35
C LEU A 7 8.07 -22.71 1.90
N VAL A 8 8.40 -22.68 0.59
CA VAL A 8 9.25 -21.63 0.01
C VAL A 8 8.63 -20.25 0.19
N ALA A 9 7.33 -20.10 -0.07
CA ALA A 9 6.65 -18.82 0.14
C ALA A 9 6.66 -18.38 1.61
N MET A 10 6.41 -19.30 2.55
CA MET A 10 6.46 -19.01 3.99
C MET A 10 7.85 -18.56 4.44
N GLY A 11 8.89 -19.29 4.04
CA GLY A 11 10.28 -18.96 4.35
C GLY A 11 10.70 -17.63 3.72
N ALA A 12 10.33 -17.40 2.46
CA ALA A 12 10.67 -16.16 1.76
C ALA A 12 10.02 -14.92 2.40
N ILE A 13 8.77 -15.03 2.87
CA ILE A 13 8.10 -13.95 3.61
C ILE A 13 8.80 -13.71 4.96
N ALA A 14 9.12 -14.77 5.70
CA ALA A 14 9.79 -14.63 6.98
C ALA A 14 11.17 -13.97 6.81
N MET A 15 11.93 -14.36 5.78
CA MET A 15 13.22 -13.74 5.46
C MET A 15 13.07 -12.28 4.99
N LEU A 16 12.00 -11.96 4.26
CA LEU A 16 11.68 -10.59 3.85
C LEU A 16 11.46 -9.69 5.08
N THR A 17 10.68 -10.14 6.06
CA THR A 17 10.37 -9.31 7.24
C THR A 17 11.41 -9.36 8.34
N LEU A 18 12.20 -10.45 8.39
CA LEU A 18 13.40 -10.54 9.22
C LEU A 18 14.40 -9.44 8.86
N ASN A 19 14.55 -9.15 7.56
CA ASN A 19 15.46 -8.10 7.05
C ASN A 19 16.87 -8.19 7.67
N PHE A 20 17.40 -9.41 7.78
CA PHE A 20 18.70 -9.65 8.36
C PHE A 20 19.79 -9.02 7.49
N GLN A 21 20.69 -8.26 8.10
CA GLN A 21 21.80 -7.61 7.41
C GLN A 21 22.86 -8.66 7.06
N LEU A 22 23.19 -8.78 5.77
CA LEU A 22 24.16 -9.75 5.26
C LEU A 22 25.53 -9.10 5.10
N MET A 23 25.59 -8.00 4.35
CA MET A 23 26.82 -7.24 4.09
C MET A 23 26.44 -5.82 3.65
N ASP A 24 26.99 -4.79 4.29
CA ASP A 24 26.69 -3.39 4.00
C ASP A 24 25.17 -3.12 3.91
N ALA A 25 24.69 -2.65 2.75
CA ALA A 25 23.28 -2.37 2.47
C ALA A 25 22.49 -3.61 2.00
N PHE A 26 23.13 -4.76 1.81
CA PHE A 26 22.44 -5.99 1.42
C PHE A 26 21.79 -6.66 2.62
N THR A 27 20.48 -6.89 2.51
CA THR A 27 19.70 -7.61 3.50
C THR A 27 18.93 -8.77 2.86
N THR A 28 18.41 -9.67 3.69
CA THR A 28 17.51 -10.73 3.24
C THR A 28 16.25 -10.18 2.58
N ALA A 29 15.80 -8.98 2.95
CA ALA A 29 14.67 -8.30 2.32
C ALA A 29 14.93 -7.84 0.88
N ILE A 30 16.21 -7.77 0.47
CA ILE A 30 16.61 -7.42 -0.89
C ILE A 30 16.93 -8.71 -1.68
N VAL A 31 17.81 -9.54 -1.12
CA VAL A 31 18.37 -10.70 -1.83
C VAL A 31 17.29 -11.75 -2.14
N VAL A 32 16.42 -12.07 -1.17
CA VAL A 32 15.41 -13.13 -1.34
C VAL A 32 14.36 -12.75 -2.39
N PRO A 33 13.74 -11.56 -2.35
CA PRO A 33 12.83 -11.16 -3.42
C PRO A 33 13.51 -11.08 -4.79
N ILE A 34 14.73 -10.55 -4.89
CA ILE A 34 15.43 -10.49 -6.19
C ILE A 34 15.69 -11.90 -6.75
N ALA A 35 16.19 -12.82 -5.93
CA ALA A 35 16.44 -14.20 -6.35
C ALA A 35 15.17 -14.91 -6.85
N LEU A 36 14.00 -14.53 -6.32
CA LEU A 36 12.71 -15.11 -6.68
C LEU A 36 11.96 -14.35 -7.79
N ILE A 37 12.58 -13.36 -8.47
CA ILE A 37 11.96 -12.63 -9.59
C ILE A 37 11.29 -13.58 -10.61
N PRO A 38 11.94 -14.66 -11.10
CA PRO A 38 11.32 -15.56 -12.08
C PRO A 38 10.00 -16.17 -11.61
N VAL A 39 9.84 -16.30 -10.29
CA VAL A 39 8.68 -16.91 -9.65
C VAL A 39 7.54 -15.89 -9.49
N TRP A 40 7.83 -14.66 -9.06
CA TRP A 40 6.80 -13.67 -8.74
C TRP A 40 6.53 -12.64 -9.85
N TRP A 41 7.36 -12.54 -10.90
CA TRP A 41 7.26 -11.51 -11.94
C TRP A 41 5.86 -11.37 -12.58
N SER A 42 5.15 -12.48 -12.75
CA SER A 42 3.82 -12.49 -13.35
C SER A 42 2.70 -12.14 -12.36
N ALA A 43 2.93 -12.27 -11.05
CA ALA A 43 1.90 -12.12 -10.02
C ALA A 43 1.31 -10.70 -9.95
N PRO A 44 2.09 -9.59 -10.02
CA PRO A 44 1.55 -8.24 -10.02
C PRO A 44 0.46 -8.00 -11.07
N ARG A 45 0.52 -8.66 -12.23
CA ARG A 45 -0.47 -8.49 -13.31
C ARG A 45 -1.88 -8.92 -12.91
N LYS A 46 -2.01 -9.73 -11.85
CA LYS A 46 -3.28 -10.19 -11.30
C LYS A 46 -3.97 -9.17 -10.39
N TYR A 47 -3.28 -8.10 -10.00
CA TYR A 47 -3.77 -7.11 -9.05
C TYR A 47 -4.06 -5.77 -9.72
N VAL A 48 -5.06 -5.04 -9.21
CA VAL A 48 -5.42 -3.71 -9.71
C VAL A 48 -4.31 -2.73 -9.37
N GLY A 49 -3.89 -1.92 -10.34
CA GLY A 49 -2.89 -0.86 -10.13
C GLY A 49 -1.43 -1.30 -9.98
N ALA A 50 -1.17 -2.58 -9.67
CA ALA A 50 0.18 -3.09 -9.45
C ALA A 50 1.10 -2.90 -10.68
N GLY A 51 0.59 -3.09 -11.91
CA GLY A 51 1.38 -2.82 -13.11
C GLY A 51 1.91 -1.38 -13.20
N GLY A 52 1.05 -0.40 -12.90
CA GLY A 52 1.44 1.01 -12.82
C GLY A 52 2.42 1.29 -11.69
N LEU A 53 2.25 0.61 -10.55
CA LEU A 53 3.15 0.72 -9.40
C LEU A 53 4.60 0.32 -9.77
N PHE A 54 4.79 -0.81 -10.45
CA PHE A 54 6.11 -1.25 -10.89
C PHE A 54 6.69 -0.38 -12.03
N ALA A 55 5.85 0.07 -12.96
CA ALA A 55 6.29 0.94 -14.05
C ALA A 55 6.77 2.31 -13.52
N LEU A 56 5.99 2.93 -12.62
CA LEU A 56 6.36 4.19 -11.96
C LEU A 56 7.55 4.00 -11.02
N GLY A 57 7.67 2.84 -10.36
CA GLY A 57 8.84 2.49 -9.56
C GLY A 57 10.12 2.47 -10.39
N GLY A 58 10.09 1.80 -11.55
CA GLY A 58 11.22 1.78 -12.49
C GLY A 58 11.56 3.16 -13.05
N LEU A 59 10.53 3.95 -13.39
CA LEU A 59 10.71 5.33 -13.84
C LEU A 59 11.32 6.23 -12.76
N ALA A 60 10.86 6.11 -11.51
CA ALA A 60 11.40 6.87 -10.39
C ALA A 60 12.88 6.53 -10.17
N VAL A 61 13.25 5.24 -10.16
CA VAL A 61 14.65 4.81 -10.05
C VAL A 61 15.52 5.40 -11.18
N ALA A 62 15.06 5.32 -12.43
CA ALA A 62 15.77 5.90 -13.57
C ALA A 62 15.91 7.43 -13.46
N ALA A 63 14.83 8.12 -13.07
CA ALA A 63 14.82 9.56 -12.86
C ALA A 63 15.76 9.98 -11.72
N GLY A 64 15.81 9.23 -10.62
CA GLY A 64 16.71 9.48 -9.50
C GLY A 64 18.17 9.37 -9.88
N VAL A 65 18.56 8.32 -10.63
CA VAL A 65 19.93 8.16 -11.15
C VAL A 65 20.29 9.29 -12.11
N TRP A 66 19.36 9.66 -12.99
CA TRP A 66 19.55 10.80 -13.89
C TRP A 66 19.73 12.12 -13.12
N LEU A 67 18.90 12.39 -12.12
CA LEU A 67 19.04 13.57 -11.25
C LEU A 67 20.37 13.57 -10.50
N THR A 68 20.84 12.42 -10.01
CA THR A 68 22.17 12.32 -9.40
C THR A 68 23.27 12.76 -10.36
N ALA A 69 23.20 12.34 -11.63
CA ALA A 69 24.18 12.72 -12.65
C ALA A 69 24.11 14.21 -13.02
N VAL A 70 22.92 14.81 -12.97
CA VAL A 70 22.77 16.27 -13.16
C VAL A 70 23.32 17.03 -11.96
N SER A 71 23.01 16.57 -10.74
CA SER A 71 23.42 17.23 -9.50
C SER A 71 24.90 17.08 -9.18
N SER A 72 25.60 16.09 -9.74
CA SER A 72 27.04 15.92 -9.52
C SER A 72 27.89 17.10 -10.02
N ALA A 73 27.34 17.98 -10.86
CA ALA A 73 28.00 19.21 -11.28
C ALA A 73 28.09 20.26 -10.14
N THR A 74 27.22 20.18 -9.14
CA THR A 74 27.06 21.19 -8.08
C THR A 74 27.08 20.62 -6.66
N HIS A 75 26.93 19.31 -6.50
CA HIS A 75 26.84 18.64 -5.21
C HIS A 75 27.78 17.44 -5.14
N ALA A 76 28.24 17.15 -3.93
CA ALA A 76 28.92 15.90 -3.65
C ALA A 76 27.92 14.72 -3.71
N ILE A 77 28.37 13.60 -4.26
CA ILE A 77 27.59 12.36 -4.32
C ILE A 77 28.22 11.34 -3.38
N SER A 78 27.43 10.78 -2.47
CA SER A 78 27.84 9.67 -1.61
C SER A 78 27.51 8.34 -2.28
N PRO A 79 28.51 7.55 -2.73
CA PRO A 79 28.26 6.26 -3.37
C PRO A 79 27.60 5.25 -2.44
N VAL A 80 27.86 5.37 -1.13
CA VAL A 80 27.27 4.51 -0.10
C VAL A 80 25.77 4.77 0.01
N VAL A 81 25.38 6.04 0.15
CA VAL A 81 23.97 6.46 0.23
C VAL A 81 23.23 6.18 -1.07
N LEU A 82 23.87 6.45 -2.22
CA LEU A 82 23.35 6.12 -3.54
C LEU A 82 22.94 4.64 -3.61
N ARG A 83 23.88 3.73 -3.28
CA ARG A 83 23.61 2.28 -3.29
C ARG A 83 22.53 1.90 -2.29
N ALA A 84 22.59 2.42 -1.06
CA ALA A 84 21.63 2.10 -0.02
C ALA A 84 20.19 2.48 -0.40
N ASN A 85 19.97 3.69 -0.91
CA ASN A 85 18.63 4.16 -1.28
C ASN A 85 18.10 3.47 -2.55
N LEU A 86 18.95 3.17 -3.53
CA LEU A 86 18.55 2.36 -4.69
C LEU A 86 18.15 0.94 -4.27
N LEU A 87 18.96 0.28 -3.44
CA LEU A 87 18.66 -1.06 -2.94
C LEU A 87 17.42 -1.09 -2.07
N LEU A 88 17.19 -0.06 -1.24
CA LEU A 88 15.98 0.09 -0.43
C LEU A 88 14.72 0.11 -1.31
N VAL A 89 14.71 0.97 -2.34
CA VAL A 89 13.54 1.13 -3.22
C VAL A 89 13.33 -0.10 -4.09
N ILE A 90 14.38 -0.59 -4.75
CA ILE A 90 14.32 -1.80 -5.59
C ILE A 90 13.88 -3.01 -4.74
N GLY A 91 14.52 -3.22 -3.58
CA GLY A 91 14.18 -4.27 -2.63
C GLY A 91 12.75 -4.16 -2.14
N GLY A 92 12.27 -2.95 -1.86
CA GLY A 92 10.87 -2.68 -1.52
C GLY A 92 9.90 -3.15 -2.61
N PHE A 93 10.09 -2.75 -3.85
CA PHE A 93 9.23 -3.18 -4.97
C PHE A 93 9.30 -4.70 -5.20
N CYS A 94 10.49 -5.29 -5.14
CA CYS A 94 10.63 -6.74 -5.23
C CYS A 94 9.91 -7.45 -4.07
N GLY A 95 9.97 -6.91 -2.84
CA GLY A 95 9.25 -7.40 -1.68
C GLY A 95 7.72 -7.36 -1.85
N ILE A 96 7.18 -6.28 -2.44
CA ILE A 96 5.76 -6.20 -2.81
C ILE A 96 5.42 -7.32 -3.81
N GLY A 97 6.24 -7.50 -4.84
CA GLY A 97 6.06 -8.56 -5.85
C GLY A 97 6.03 -9.96 -5.23
N LEU A 98 6.98 -10.24 -4.34
CA LEU A 98 7.06 -11.49 -3.58
C LEU A 98 5.79 -11.74 -2.75
N LEU A 99 5.29 -10.73 -2.03
CA LEU A 99 4.07 -10.85 -1.22
C LEU A 99 2.81 -11.08 -2.08
N LEU A 100 2.71 -10.39 -3.22
CA LEU A 100 1.62 -10.60 -4.18
C LEU A 100 1.64 -12.02 -4.74
N TRP A 101 2.82 -12.56 -5.06
CA TRP A 101 2.95 -13.97 -5.45
C TRP A 101 2.58 -14.91 -4.31
N ALA A 102 3.07 -14.69 -3.10
CA ALA A 102 2.81 -15.57 -1.98
C ALA A 102 1.30 -15.66 -1.66
N ARG A 103 0.54 -14.57 -1.85
CA ARG A 103 -0.92 -14.57 -1.74
C ARG A 103 -1.64 -15.44 -2.78
N THR A 104 -0.97 -15.77 -3.89
CA THR A 104 -1.54 -16.73 -4.85
C THR A 104 -1.45 -18.18 -4.36
N VAL A 105 -0.53 -18.48 -3.43
CA VAL A 105 -0.20 -19.86 -3.02
C VAL A 105 -0.53 -20.17 -1.56
N LEU A 106 -0.59 -19.14 -0.71
CA LEU A 106 -0.87 -19.21 0.72
C LEU A 106 -2.15 -18.45 1.07
N PRO A 107 -2.91 -18.87 2.10
CA PRO A 107 -4.00 -18.07 2.65
C PRO A 107 -3.45 -16.86 3.43
N LEU A 108 -4.26 -15.80 3.56
CA LEU A 108 -3.83 -14.52 4.16
C LEU A 108 -3.30 -14.68 5.59
N ARG A 109 -3.89 -15.59 6.37
CA ARG A 109 -3.41 -15.91 7.73
C ARG A 109 -1.97 -16.43 7.72
N THR A 110 -1.63 -17.32 6.79
CA THR A 110 -0.28 -17.86 6.71
C THR A 110 0.70 -16.80 6.25
N VAL A 111 0.32 -15.94 5.29
CA VAL A 111 1.15 -14.78 4.90
C VAL A 111 1.42 -13.88 6.11
N ALA A 112 0.38 -13.53 6.87
CA ALA A 112 0.50 -12.68 8.05
C ALA A 112 1.36 -13.33 9.16
N LEU A 113 1.18 -14.62 9.43
CA LEU A 113 1.97 -15.33 10.45
C LEU A 113 3.42 -15.55 10.03
N SER A 114 3.69 -15.79 8.74
CA SER A 114 5.07 -15.84 8.22
C SER A 114 5.75 -14.48 8.33
N ALA A 115 5.04 -13.39 8.02
CA ALA A 115 5.54 -12.03 8.20
C ALA A 115 5.83 -11.74 9.68
N ALA A 116 4.91 -12.09 10.57
CA ALA A 116 5.08 -11.95 12.01
C ALA A 116 6.26 -12.74 12.55
N ALA A 117 6.48 -13.98 12.07
CA ALA A 117 7.59 -14.81 12.49
C ALA A 117 8.95 -14.15 12.19
N GLY A 118 9.13 -13.57 10.99
CA GLY A 118 10.34 -12.81 10.67
C GLY A 118 10.52 -11.57 11.54
N LEU A 119 9.44 -10.81 11.81
CA LEU A 119 9.49 -9.64 12.70
C LEU A 119 9.86 -10.00 14.13
N VAL A 120 9.30 -11.09 14.68
CA VAL A 120 9.61 -11.55 16.04
C VAL A 120 11.04 -12.06 16.13
N LEU A 121 11.51 -12.82 15.13
CA LEU A 121 12.90 -13.26 15.09
C LEU A 121 13.87 -12.07 15.03
N ARG A 122 13.53 -11.04 14.25
CA ARG A 122 14.31 -9.80 14.17
C ARG A 122 14.49 -9.13 15.53
N VAL A 123 13.43 -9.06 16.33
CA VAL A 123 13.48 -8.51 17.69
C VAL A 123 14.47 -9.25 18.59
N GLY A 124 14.62 -10.57 18.40
CA GLY A 124 15.60 -11.38 19.16
C GLY A 124 17.04 -11.24 18.69
N LEU A 125 17.29 -10.66 17.50
CA LEU A 125 18.63 -10.50 16.91
C LEU A 125 19.14 -9.07 17.03
N GLU A 126 18.26 -8.07 17.09
CA GLU A 126 18.63 -6.67 17.19
C GLU A 126 18.79 -6.23 18.66
N PRO A 127 19.74 -5.31 18.95
CA PRO A 127 19.83 -4.69 20.27
C PRO A 127 18.52 -4.01 20.67
N ILE A 128 18.07 -4.26 21.90
CA ILE A 128 16.87 -3.63 22.45
C ILE A 128 17.20 -2.17 22.78
N ASN A 129 16.38 -1.24 22.29
CA ASN A 129 16.55 0.17 22.61
C ASN A 129 16.24 0.41 24.10
N PRO A 130 17.19 0.87 24.91
CA PRO A 130 17.00 0.99 26.36
C PRO A 130 16.05 2.12 26.77
N ALA A 131 15.88 3.15 25.92
CA ALA A 131 15.04 4.30 26.24
C ALA A 131 13.55 4.00 26.06
N ASN A 132 13.19 3.23 25.03
CA ASN A 132 11.81 2.79 24.83
C ASN A 132 11.73 1.48 24.02
N PRO A 133 11.88 0.32 24.69
CA PRO A 133 11.86 -0.98 24.02
C PRO A 133 10.54 -1.24 23.28
N TRP A 134 9.41 -0.82 23.85
CA TRP A 134 8.09 -1.03 23.27
C TRP A 134 7.96 -0.31 21.93
N LYS A 135 8.26 0.98 21.91
CA LYS A 135 8.12 1.84 20.72
C LYS A 135 9.03 1.41 19.59
N TYR A 136 10.30 1.10 19.90
CA TYR A 136 11.33 0.90 18.88
C TYR A 136 11.58 -0.56 18.48
N ASN A 137 11.20 -1.53 19.31
CA ASN A 137 11.42 -2.95 19.03
C ASN A 137 10.11 -3.75 18.96
N PHE A 138 9.30 -3.74 20.03
CA PHE A 138 8.22 -4.74 20.19
C PHE A 138 6.90 -4.39 19.50
N SER A 139 6.47 -3.11 19.55
CA SER A 139 5.10 -2.70 19.22
C SER A 139 4.65 -3.18 17.83
N TYR A 140 5.50 -3.01 16.83
CA TYR A 140 5.19 -3.41 15.45
C TYR A 140 5.08 -4.93 15.30
N ALA A 141 6.08 -5.69 15.78
CA ALA A 141 6.12 -7.15 15.68
C ALA A 141 4.94 -7.80 16.42
N VAL A 142 4.65 -7.34 17.65
CA VAL A 142 3.54 -7.84 18.47
C VAL A 142 2.19 -7.52 17.83
N THR A 143 2.01 -6.31 17.28
CA THR A 143 0.76 -5.94 16.62
C THR A 143 0.49 -6.80 15.39
N VAL A 144 1.50 -7.00 14.53
CA VAL A 144 1.38 -7.84 13.33
C VAL A 144 1.10 -9.30 13.71
N LEU A 145 1.77 -9.83 14.74
CA LEU A 145 1.53 -11.19 15.24
C LEU A 145 0.10 -11.35 15.78
N ALA A 146 -0.32 -10.46 16.69
CA ALA A 146 -1.64 -10.53 17.34
C ALA A 146 -2.78 -10.44 16.32
N LEU A 147 -2.71 -9.49 15.38
CA LEU A 147 -3.72 -9.35 14.34
C LEU A 147 -3.62 -10.47 13.29
N GLY A 148 -2.43 -10.98 13.00
CA GLY A 148 -2.20 -12.14 12.14
C GLY A 148 -2.86 -13.42 12.67
N LEU A 149 -2.91 -13.60 13.99
CA LEU A 149 -3.57 -14.75 14.63
C LEU A 149 -5.09 -14.75 14.40
N VAL A 150 -5.73 -13.57 14.33
CA VAL A 150 -7.20 -13.40 14.26
C VAL A 150 -7.75 -13.12 12.86
N VAL A 151 -6.90 -12.83 11.87
CA VAL A 151 -7.24 -12.34 10.51
C VAL A 151 -8.32 -13.15 9.75
N ARG A 152 -8.58 -14.41 10.14
CA ARG A 152 -9.51 -15.32 9.45
C ARG A 152 -10.79 -15.63 10.21
N ARG A 153 -10.85 -15.38 11.53
CA ARG A 153 -11.99 -15.86 12.33
C ARG A 153 -13.24 -14.99 12.17
N ARG A 154 -13.13 -13.78 11.60
CA ARG A 154 -14.20 -12.77 11.53
C ARG A 154 -14.84 -12.31 12.86
N PRO A 155 -14.33 -12.54 14.09
CA PRO A 155 -14.84 -11.79 15.23
C PRO A 155 -14.24 -10.38 15.15
N ARG A 156 -14.88 -9.50 14.37
CA ARG A 156 -14.59 -8.06 14.37
C ARG A 156 -14.49 -7.49 15.79
N PRO A 157 -15.31 -7.93 16.77
CA PRO A 157 -15.13 -7.52 18.16
C PRO A 157 -13.74 -7.86 18.74
N VAL A 158 -13.19 -9.05 18.43
CA VAL A 158 -11.86 -9.44 18.92
C VAL A 158 -10.76 -8.60 18.26
N GLU A 159 -10.89 -8.28 16.96
CA GLU A 159 -9.95 -7.36 16.28
C GLU A 159 -9.97 -5.98 16.96
N ILE A 160 -11.16 -5.46 17.27
CA ILE A 160 -11.33 -4.16 17.95
C ILE A 160 -10.70 -4.21 19.35
N VAL A 161 -11.02 -5.24 20.15
CA VAL A 161 -10.48 -5.40 21.50
C VAL A 161 -8.95 -5.51 21.47
N LEU A 162 -8.38 -6.27 20.53
CA LEU A 162 -6.92 -6.36 20.37
C LEU A 162 -6.31 -5.01 19.99
N LEU A 163 -6.90 -4.28 19.04
CA LEU A 163 -6.42 -2.96 18.64
C LEU A 163 -6.47 -1.96 19.80
N LEU A 164 -7.56 -1.93 20.56
CA LEU A 164 -7.70 -1.06 21.73
C LEU A 164 -6.75 -1.46 22.87
N GLY A 165 -6.56 -2.76 23.12
CA GLY A 165 -5.59 -3.25 24.10
C GLY A 165 -4.15 -2.86 23.74
N LEU A 166 -3.77 -3.02 22.47
CA LEU A 166 -2.47 -2.56 21.96
C LEU A 166 -2.33 -1.04 21.99
N ALA A 167 -3.41 -0.30 21.73
CA ALA A 167 -3.43 1.15 21.88
C ALA A 167 -3.17 1.54 23.33
N GLY A 168 -3.86 0.90 24.29
CA GLY A 168 -3.62 1.06 25.72
C GLY A 168 -2.14 0.85 26.07
N MET A 169 -1.53 -0.24 25.60
CA MET A 169 -0.09 -0.49 25.80
C MET A 169 0.78 0.64 25.22
N CYS A 170 0.46 1.17 24.04
CA CYS A 170 1.19 2.29 23.45
C CYS A 170 1.05 3.58 24.26
N MET A 171 -0.12 3.82 24.87
CA MET A 171 -0.36 4.96 25.74
C MET A 171 0.53 4.92 26.99
N VAL A 172 0.65 3.76 27.65
CA VAL A 172 1.50 3.62 28.85
C VAL A 172 3.00 3.70 28.53
N ASN A 173 3.39 3.52 27.27
CA ASN A 173 4.79 3.50 26.81
C ASN A 173 5.15 4.74 25.96
N ASP A 174 4.52 5.89 26.18
CA ASP A 174 4.74 7.19 25.48
C ASP A 174 4.84 7.07 23.94
N SER A 175 3.98 6.24 23.35
CA SER A 175 3.96 5.95 21.90
C SER A 175 2.73 6.56 21.22
N ARG A 176 2.63 7.90 21.26
CA ARG A 176 1.44 8.68 20.87
C ARG A 176 0.93 8.41 19.45
N SER A 177 1.82 8.43 18.45
CA SER A 177 1.42 8.19 17.05
C SER A 177 0.95 6.75 16.83
N ALA A 178 1.57 5.77 17.50
CA ALA A 178 1.15 4.38 17.45
C ALA A 178 -0.22 4.19 18.13
N PHE A 179 -0.45 4.83 19.29
CA PHE A 179 -1.76 4.87 19.95
C PHE A 179 -2.84 5.41 19.02
N ALA A 180 -2.64 6.61 18.45
CA ALA A 180 -3.61 7.24 17.56
C ALA A 180 -3.91 6.37 16.33
N THR A 181 -2.88 5.74 15.76
CA THR A 181 -3.02 4.85 14.59
C THR A 181 -3.80 3.58 14.92
N LEU A 182 -3.58 2.99 16.09
CA LEU A 182 -4.31 1.81 16.57
C LEU A 182 -5.77 2.13 16.89
N VAL A 183 -6.05 3.27 17.54
CA VAL A 183 -7.41 3.76 17.79
C VAL A 183 -8.14 4.02 16.47
N LEU A 184 -7.49 4.70 15.52
CA LEU A 184 -8.04 4.90 14.18
C LEU A 184 -8.37 3.55 13.54
N ALA A 185 -7.43 2.61 13.53
CA ALA A 185 -7.68 1.27 13.00
C ALA A 185 -8.86 0.56 13.68
N ALA A 186 -9.00 0.66 15.01
CA ALA A 186 -10.10 0.07 15.76
C ALA A 186 -11.46 0.67 15.34
N LEU A 187 -11.54 1.99 15.19
CA LEU A 187 -12.75 2.69 14.73
C LEU A 187 -13.11 2.30 13.31
N LEU A 188 -12.13 2.14 12.42
CA LEU A 188 -12.35 1.70 11.04
C LEU A 188 -12.81 0.23 10.98
N VAL A 189 -12.32 -0.64 11.85
CA VAL A 189 -12.85 -2.02 11.99
C VAL A 189 -14.27 -2.00 12.54
N ALA A 190 -14.54 -1.20 13.57
CA ALA A 190 -15.87 -1.05 14.16
C ALA A 190 -16.89 -0.52 13.15
N TYR A 191 -16.48 0.38 12.25
CA TYR A 191 -17.36 0.88 11.20
C TYR A 191 -17.88 -0.23 10.28
N GLN A 192 -17.10 -1.28 10.02
CA GLN A 192 -17.52 -2.41 9.21
C GLN A 192 -18.65 -3.25 9.84
N LEU A 193 -19.02 -2.99 11.11
CA LEU A 193 -20.15 -3.64 11.80
C LEU A 193 -21.53 -3.07 11.43
N ARG A 194 -21.61 -1.88 10.82
CA ARG A 194 -22.91 -1.23 10.52
C ARG A 194 -23.73 -2.04 9.49
N PRO A 195 -25.08 -2.03 9.51
CA PRO A 195 -25.92 -2.66 8.48
C PRO A 195 -25.68 -2.11 7.06
N ALA A 196 -25.94 -2.88 6.00
CA ALA A 196 -25.68 -2.48 4.61
C ALA A 196 -26.89 -1.78 4.00
N THR A 197 -26.78 -0.50 3.62
CA THR A 197 -27.91 0.26 3.05
C THR A 197 -27.59 1.06 1.79
N MET A 198 -26.31 1.17 1.36
CA MET A 198 -25.92 2.04 0.22
C MET A 198 -25.26 1.28 -0.95
N GLY A 199 -25.37 1.84 -2.16
CA GLY A 199 -24.77 1.33 -3.39
C GLY A 199 -23.22 1.41 -3.43
N ARG A 200 -22.57 0.52 -4.19
CA ARG A 200 -21.11 0.25 -4.11
C ARG A 200 -20.19 1.46 -4.29
N ARG A 201 -20.39 2.29 -5.33
CA ARG A 201 -19.49 3.44 -5.63
C ARG A 201 -19.71 4.61 -4.68
N ALA A 202 -20.98 4.94 -4.41
CA ALA A 202 -21.34 5.93 -3.39
C ALA A 202 -20.81 5.53 -2.01
N SER A 203 -20.82 4.23 -1.69
CA SER A 203 -20.27 3.70 -0.44
C SER A 203 -18.76 3.88 -0.33
N ALA A 204 -17.97 3.78 -1.40
CA ALA A 204 -16.51 3.96 -1.32
C ALA A 204 -16.13 5.42 -1.02
N PHE A 205 -16.73 6.39 -1.72
CA PHE A 205 -16.51 7.81 -1.44
C PHE A 205 -17.02 8.21 -0.06
N ALA A 206 -18.20 7.73 0.34
CA ALA A 206 -18.71 7.94 1.69
C ALA A 206 -17.77 7.32 2.77
N THR A 207 -17.16 6.17 2.46
CA THR A 207 -16.17 5.53 3.35
C THR A 207 -14.90 6.38 3.45
N ILE A 208 -14.41 6.95 2.34
CA ILE A 208 -13.26 7.86 2.36
C ILE A 208 -13.57 9.10 3.21
N ALA A 209 -14.69 9.76 2.96
CA ALA A 209 -15.11 10.95 3.72
C ALA A 209 -15.25 10.64 5.21
N LEU A 210 -15.80 9.47 5.55
CA LEU A 210 -15.89 9.03 6.93
C LEU A 210 -14.51 8.73 7.54
N PHE A 211 -13.62 8.08 6.81
CA PHE A 211 -12.27 7.79 7.30
C PHE A 211 -11.52 9.08 7.61
N ALA A 212 -11.65 10.08 6.73
CA ALA A 212 -11.12 11.42 6.96
C ALA A 212 -11.74 12.06 8.20
N GLY A 213 -13.07 11.98 8.36
CA GLY A 213 -13.77 12.47 9.56
C GLY A 213 -13.34 11.78 10.86
N ILE A 214 -13.15 10.46 10.85
CA ILE A 214 -12.67 9.70 12.00
C ILE A 214 -11.22 10.10 12.33
N ALA A 215 -10.35 10.23 11.33
CA ALA A 215 -8.98 10.67 11.54
C ALA A 215 -8.92 12.09 12.13
N ALA A 216 -9.73 13.02 11.60
CA ALA A 216 -9.84 14.38 12.12
C ALA A 216 -10.38 14.40 13.56
N CYS A 217 -11.35 13.54 13.88
CA CYS A 217 -11.88 13.38 15.23
C CYS A 217 -10.80 12.85 16.20
N VAL A 218 -10.07 11.80 15.82
CA VAL A 218 -8.97 11.25 16.63
C VAL A 218 -7.88 12.30 16.86
N TYR A 219 -7.54 13.08 15.85
CA TYR A 219 -6.57 14.18 15.98
C TYR A 219 -7.07 15.26 16.95
N SER A 220 -8.32 15.71 16.79
CA SER A 220 -8.91 16.79 17.59
C SER A 220 -9.07 16.37 19.05
N VAL A 221 -9.71 15.22 19.29
CA VAL A 221 -9.90 14.67 20.65
C VAL A 221 -8.56 14.33 21.28
N GLY A 222 -7.65 13.70 20.54
CA GLY A 222 -6.31 13.38 21.03
C GLY A 222 -5.54 14.63 21.46
N THR A 223 -5.60 15.70 20.67
CA THR A 223 -4.99 17.00 20.99
C THR A 223 -5.56 17.58 22.27
N THR A 224 -6.89 17.60 22.42
CA THR A 224 -7.55 18.07 23.65
C THR A 224 -7.12 17.27 24.87
N LEU A 225 -7.16 15.94 24.80
CA LEU A 225 -6.75 15.07 25.92
C LEU A 225 -5.28 15.25 26.32
N ILE A 226 -4.40 15.54 25.36
CA ILE A 226 -3.00 15.87 25.63
C ILE A 226 -2.91 17.21 26.37
N LEU A 227 -3.57 18.26 25.86
CA LEU A 227 -3.48 19.61 26.40
C LEU A 227 -4.15 19.77 27.76
N GLU A 228 -5.15 18.94 28.07
CA GLU A 228 -5.83 18.85 29.36
C GLU A 228 -5.09 17.95 30.38
N GLY A 229 -4.00 17.30 29.99
CA GLY A 229 -3.17 16.50 30.90
C GLY A 229 -3.66 15.07 31.15
N TYR A 230 -4.75 14.65 30.52
CA TYR A 230 -5.27 13.26 30.63
C TYR A 230 -4.29 12.20 30.13
N LEU A 231 -3.33 12.58 29.27
CA LEU A 231 -2.28 11.70 28.75
C LEU A 231 -0.92 11.89 29.45
N GLY A 232 -0.92 12.56 30.61
CA GLY A 232 0.23 12.77 31.48
C GLY A 232 0.83 14.18 31.38
N GLU A 233 1.34 14.66 32.51
CA GLU A 233 1.85 16.03 32.69
C GLU A 233 3.07 16.33 31.78
N ALA A 234 4.06 15.42 31.76
CA ALA A 234 5.21 15.54 30.85
C ALA A 234 4.81 15.53 29.36
N THR A 235 3.63 14.99 29.03
CA THR A 235 3.08 15.00 27.68
C THR A 235 2.37 16.30 27.37
N GLN A 236 1.65 16.84 28.35
CA GLN A 236 1.01 18.13 28.30
C GLN A 236 2.02 19.26 28.12
N GLU A 237 3.06 19.34 28.96
CA GLU A 237 4.08 20.40 28.90
C GLU A 237 4.77 20.46 27.53
N ARG A 238 5.24 19.30 27.02
CA ARG A 238 5.87 19.20 25.70
C ARG A 238 4.95 19.67 24.58
N SER A 239 3.66 19.35 24.67
CA SER A 239 2.69 19.67 23.62
C SER A 239 2.25 21.13 23.69
N GLN A 240 2.14 21.69 24.90
CA GLN A 240 1.92 23.13 25.10
C GLN A 240 3.10 23.92 24.56
N ALA A 241 4.34 23.50 24.81
CA ALA A 241 5.54 24.11 24.23
C ALA A 241 5.52 24.05 22.69
N GLN A 242 5.11 22.91 22.09
CA GLN A 242 4.97 22.78 20.63
C GLN A 242 3.90 23.70 20.04
N VAL A 243 2.75 23.86 20.72
CA VAL A 243 1.69 24.78 20.30
C VAL A 243 2.14 26.23 20.45
N GLN A 244 2.80 26.59 21.55
CA GLN A 244 3.29 27.94 21.78
C GLN A 244 4.36 28.34 20.77
N ALA A 245 5.22 27.40 20.37
CA ALA A 245 6.21 27.65 19.32
C ALA A 245 5.53 27.82 17.95
N SER A 246 4.75 26.85 17.49
CA SER A 246 4.38 26.72 16.07
C SER A 246 2.91 26.98 15.72
N GLY A 247 2.06 27.20 16.71
CA GLY A 247 0.60 27.30 16.55
C GLY A 247 -0.14 25.98 16.31
N SER A 248 0.56 24.85 16.10
CA SER A 248 -0.07 23.53 15.87
C SER A 248 0.81 22.39 16.39
N ILE A 249 0.24 21.45 17.15
CA ILE A 249 0.98 20.25 17.62
C ILE A 249 1.58 19.47 16.44
N LEU A 250 0.88 19.42 15.30
CA LEU A 250 1.33 18.66 14.15
C LEU A 250 2.48 19.36 13.41
N LEU A 251 2.43 20.68 13.26
CA LEU A 251 3.47 21.45 12.57
C LEU A 251 4.69 21.69 13.48
N GLY A 252 4.49 22.02 14.75
CA GLY A 252 5.57 22.20 15.73
C GLY A 252 6.26 20.93 16.17
N GLY A 253 5.61 19.78 16.00
CA GLY A 253 6.24 18.48 16.19
C GLY A 253 7.04 17.99 14.99
N ARG A 254 6.99 18.70 13.85
CA ARG A 254 7.48 18.24 12.54
C ARG A 254 8.09 19.38 11.72
N PRO A 255 9.16 20.03 12.21
CA PRO A 255 9.79 21.15 11.50
C PRO A 255 10.34 20.75 10.12
N GLU A 256 10.54 19.45 9.86
CA GLU A 256 11.01 18.93 8.56
C GLU A 256 10.05 19.23 7.41
N TRP A 257 8.76 19.49 7.68
CA TRP A 257 7.84 19.97 6.64
C TRP A 257 8.22 21.38 6.15
N GLY A 258 8.66 22.27 7.04
CA GLY A 258 9.15 23.60 6.66
C GLY A 258 10.44 23.54 5.84
N ALA A 259 11.35 22.63 6.20
CA ALA A 259 12.51 22.33 5.38
C ALA A 259 12.11 21.79 4.00
N SER A 260 11.17 20.84 3.95
CA SER A 260 10.71 20.21 2.71
C SER A 260 10.06 21.22 1.77
N THR A 261 9.23 22.13 2.28
CA THR A 261 8.57 23.17 1.47
C THR A 261 9.58 24.16 0.92
N ALA A 262 10.47 24.69 1.76
CA ALA A 262 11.48 25.66 1.31
C ALA A 262 12.44 25.07 0.27
N LEU A 263 12.87 23.82 0.46
CA LEU A 263 13.71 23.12 -0.53
C LEU A 263 12.94 22.82 -1.82
N PHE A 264 11.64 22.52 -1.74
CA PHE A 264 10.81 22.30 -2.92
C PHE A 264 10.68 23.58 -3.75
N GLU A 265 10.50 24.72 -3.08
CA GLU A 265 10.42 26.02 -3.73
C GLU A 265 11.76 26.42 -4.37
N SER A 266 12.89 26.15 -3.70
CA SER A 266 14.21 26.46 -4.25
C SER A 266 14.62 25.53 -5.39
N ARG A 267 14.30 24.23 -5.30
CA ARG A 267 14.73 23.21 -6.28
C ARG A 267 13.62 22.19 -6.58
N PRO A 268 12.57 22.56 -7.32
CA PRO A 268 11.37 21.73 -7.51
C PRO A 268 11.64 20.39 -8.20
N MET A 269 12.69 20.30 -9.01
CA MET A 269 13.07 19.06 -9.70
C MET A 269 13.56 17.95 -8.76
N GLY A 270 13.89 18.28 -7.50
CA GLY A 270 14.55 17.38 -6.56
C GLY A 270 16.08 17.37 -6.69
N PHE A 271 16.73 16.54 -5.89
CA PHE A 271 18.18 16.48 -5.76
C PHE A 271 18.76 15.30 -6.53
N GLY A 272 18.16 14.12 -6.39
CA GLY A 272 18.72 12.87 -6.89
C GLY A 272 19.21 11.98 -5.77
N VAL A 273 19.35 10.69 -6.07
CA VAL A 273 19.69 9.69 -5.07
C VAL A 273 21.16 9.84 -4.65
N GLY A 274 21.44 9.80 -3.34
CA GLY A 274 22.81 9.87 -2.83
C GLY A 274 23.46 11.24 -2.90
N VAL A 275 22.72 12.29 -3.24
CA VAL A 275 23.19 13.68 -3.16
C VAL A 275 23.35 14.08 -1.69
N VAL A 276 24.49 14.71 -1.40
CA VAL A 276 24.76 15.34 -0.10
C VAL A 276 24.43 16.82 -0.22
N ALA A 277 23.64 17.33 0.72
CA ALA A 277 23.27 18.75 0.77
C ALA A 277 24.52 19.63 0.95
N ASN A 278 24.56 20.75 0.24
CA ASN A 278 25.58 21.77 0.44
C ASN A 278 25.10 22.83 1.46
N LEU A 279 25.92 23.86 1.68
CA LEU A 279 25.57 24.92 2.63
C LEU A 279 24.31 25.69 2.21
N ASP A 280 24.13 25.96 0.92
CA ASP A 280 22.97 26.69 0.42
C ASP A 280 21.67 25.92 0.68
N ASP A 281 21.67 24.61 0.41
CA ASP A 281 20.53 23.73 0.72
C ASP A 281 20.20 23.75 2.22
N ILE A 282 21.23 23.64 3.07
CA ILE A 282 21.06 23.67 4.52
C ILE A 282 20.45 25.02 4.95
N LEU A 283 20.94 26.14 4.43
CA LEU A 283 20.42 27.46 4.78
C LEU A 283 18.96 27.64 4.33
N VAL A 284 18.59 27.17 3.15
CA VAL A 284 17.18 27.16 2.67
C VAL A 284 16.30 26.29 3.57
N ALA A 285 16.76 25.10 3.93
CA ALA A 285 16.02 24.24 4.84
C ALA A 285 15.82 24.91 6.20
N LYS A 286 16.86 25.53 6.74
CA LYS A 286 16.81 26.25 8.01
C LYS A 286 15.86 27.44 7.97
N SER A 287 15.81 28.21 6.87
CA SER A 287 14.88 29.33 6.75
C SER A 287 13.43 28.86 6.78
N GLY A 288 13.09 27.79 6.05
CA GLY A 288 11.75 27.21 6.09
C GLY A 288 11.36 26.65 7.46
N MET A 289 12.32 26.09 8.21
CA MET A 289 12.07 25.66 9.60
C MET A 289 11.86 26.85 10.54
N ALA A 290 12.64 27.92 10.38
CA ALA A 290 12.51 29.14 11.18
C ALA A 290 11.16 29.85 10.97
N GLU A 291 10.59 29.79 9.76
CA GLU A 291 9.24 30.30 9.47
C GLU A 291 8.13 29.56 10.25
N LEU A 292 8.39 28.32 10.65
CA LEU A 292 7.51 27.55 11.54
C LEU A 292 7.84 27.78 13.03
N ASN A 293 8.60 28.83 13.36
CA ASN A 293 9.08 29.18 14.70
C ASN A 293 9.88 28.05 15.38
N TYR A 294 10.52 27.20 14.59
CA TYR A 294 11.48 26.22 15.10
C TYR A 294 12.87 26.87 15.15
N ASP A 295 13.68 26.56 16.16
CA ASP A 295 15.10 26.95 16.18
C ASP A 295 15.94 25.92 15.41
N PRO A 296 16.42 26.24 14.19
CA PRO A 296 17.16 25.30 13.38
C PRO A 296 18.64 25.19 13.75
N ASN A 297 19.15 26.02 14.68
CA ASN A 297 20.57 26.10 15.03
C ASN A 297 20.92 25.26 16.28
N ASN A 298 20.38 24.05 16.35
CA ASN A 298 20.53 23.13 17.48
C ASN A 298 21.38 21.88 17.13
N GLY A 299 21.97 21.84 15.94
CA GLY A 299 22.79 20.73 15.44
C GLY A 299 22.00 19.54 14.88
N TYR A 300 20.67 19.48 15.04
CA TYR A 300 19.82 18.44 14.44
C TYR A 300 19.83 18.53 12.92
N VAL A 301 19.71 19.74 12.38
CA VAL A 301 19.60 19.99 10.94
C VAL A 301 20.87 19.56 10.23
N GLU A 302 22.02 20.02 10.71
CA GLU A 302 23.32 19.80 10.07
C GLU A 302 23.82 18.37 10.26
N ASN A 303 23.68 17.80 11.45
CA ASN A 303 24.26 16.48 11.74
C ASN A 303 23.34 15.34 11.32
N TYR A 304 22.03 15.49 11.51
CA TYR A 304 21.09 14.39 11.31
C TYR A 304 20.31 14.50 10.00
N MET A 305 19.71 15.66 9.69
CA MET A 305 18.90 15.85 8.47
C MET A 305 19.75 15.95 7.21
N PHE A 306 20.93 16.56 7.28
CA PHE A 306 21.76 16.87 6.10
C PHE A 306 23.22 16.38 6.19
N GLY A 307 23.61 15.71 7.27
CA GLY A 307 25.02 15.39 7.53
C GLY A 307 25.67 14.43 6.53
N SER A 308 24.90 13.50 5.96
CA SER A 308 25.41 12.54 4.96
C SER A 308 24.46 12.27 3.80
N GLU A 309 23.19 12.63 3.95
CA GLU A 309 22.13 12.52 2.97
C GLU A 309 21.02 13.49 3.35
N ILE A 310 20.12 13.80 2.41
CA ILE A 310 18.94 14.63 2.65
C ILE A 310 17.82 13.77 3.27
N LYS A 311 17.49 14.02 4.53
CA LYS A 311 16.39 13.36 5.26
C LYS A 311 15.29 14.34 5.62
N LEU A 312 14.10 14.14 5.07
CA LEU A 312 12.96 15.04 5.24
C LEU A 312 11.83 14.44 6.08
N HIS A 313 11.98 13.19 6.54
CA HIS A 313 11.09 12.53 7.50
C HIS A 313 9.63 12.43 7.07
N ALA A 314 9.39 12.39 5.77
CA ALA A 314 8.12 12.06 5.15
C ALA A 314 8.40 11.26 3.87
N VAL A 315 7.78 10.09 3.68
CA VAL A 315 8.06 9.24 2.50
C VAL A 315 7.84 10.03 1.21
N ILE A 316 6.81 10.88 1.14
CA ILE A 316 6.56 11.68 -0.07
C ILE A 316 7.68 12.70 -0.32
N ALA A 317 8.21 13.34 0.73
CA ALA A 317 9.30 14.30 0.64
C ALA A 317 10.62 13.58 0.31
N ASP A 318 10.89 12.42 0.91
CA ASP A 318 12.06 11.59 0.60
C ASP A 318 11.99 11.03 -0.84
N LEU A 319 10.80 10.66 -1.32
CA LEU A 319 10.61 10.24 -2.72
C LEU A 319 10.87 11.40 -3.68
N TRP A 320 10.39 12.59 -3.36
CA TRP A 320 10.65 13.78 -4.16
C TRP A 320 12.14 14.16 -4.13
N SER A 321 12.77 14.24 -2.96
CA SER A 321 14.17 14.68 -2.86
C SER A 321 15.10 13.74 -3.63
N ASN A 322 14.87 12.42 -3.54
CA ASN A 322 15.70 11.41 -4.19
C ASN A 322 15.33 11.16 -5.67
N PHE A 323 14.06 11.26 -6.06
CA PHE A 323 13.58 10.82 -7.39
C PHE A 323 12.79 11.90 -8.15
N GLY A 324 12.75 13.14 -7.63
CA GLY A 324 12.09 14.29 -8.24
C GLY A 324 10.59 14.12 -8.45
N PHE A 325 10.08 14.71 -9.52
CA PHE A 325 8.67 14.60 -9.90
C PHE A 325 8.22 13.16 -10.13
N ALA A 326 9.09 12.28 -10.65
CA ALA A 326 8.76 10.88 -10.81
C ALA A 326 8.50 10.20 -9.44
N GLY A 327 9.26 10.59 -8.42
CA GLY A 327 9.03 10.19 -7.03
C GLY A 327 7.68 10.67 -6.48
N ILE A 328 7.30 11.93 -6.74
CA ILE A 328 5.98 12.47 -6.36
C ILE A 328 4.86 11.68 -7.03
N VAL A 329 4.95 11.47 -8.34
CA VAL A 329 3.92 10.73 -9.10
C VAL A 329 3.80 9.29 -8.58
N LEU A 330 4.92 8.64 -8.29
CA LEU A 330 4.93 7.32 -7.67
C LEU A 330 4.26 7.35 -6.28
N GLY A 331 4.62 8.31 -5.43
CA GLY A 331 4.05 8.45 -4.10
C GLY A 331 2.54 8.69 -4.14
N ALA A 332 2.08 9.59 -5.02
CA ALA A 332 0.67 9.85 -5.28
C ALA A 332 -0.05 8.59 -5.76
N TRP A 333 0.56 7.81 -6.66
CA TRP A 333 0.00 6.55 -7.12
C TRP A 333 -0.14 5.52 -5.99
N ILE A 334 0.86 5.39 -5.12
CA ILE A 334 0.79 4.53 -3.93
C ILE A 334 -0.36 4.96 -3.02
N LEU A 335 -0.49 6.25 -2.74
CA LEU A 335 -1.57 6.81 -1.90
C LEU A 335 -2.95 6.51 -2.50
N VAL A 336 -3.13 6.79 -3.80
CA VAL A 336 -4.39 6.53 -4.51
C VAL A 336 -4.73 5.04 -4.44
N LEU A 337 -3.77 4.16 -4.73
CA LEU A 337 -3.99 2.71 -4.66
C LEU A 337 -4.34 2.25 -3.24
N ALA A 338 -3.65 2.77 -2.23
CA ALA A 338 -3.89 2.41 -0.84
C ALA A 338 -5.29 2.82 -0.38
N ILE A 339 -5.63 4.10 -0.55
CA ILE A 339 -6.93 4.67 -0.16
C ILE A 339 -8.06 3.98 -0.91
N TRP A 340 -7.92 3.81 -2.22
CA TRP A 340 -8.94 3.16 -3.03
C TRP A 340 -9.12 1.69 -2.64
N SER A 341 -8.03 0.95 -2.44
CA SER A 341 -8.08 -0.48 -2.09
C SER A 341 -8.69 -0.69 -0.71
N ILE A 342 -8.32 0.13 0.29
CA ILE A 342 -8.85 -0.01 1.65
C ILE A 342 -10.31 0.42 1.72
N ALA A 343 -10.68 1.53 1.08
CA ALA A 343 -12.08 1.98 1.01
C ALA A 343 -12.95 0.93 0.31
N SER A 344 -12.45 0.37 -0.80
CA SER A 344 -13.15 -0.69 -1.53
C SER A 344 -13.29 -1.97 -0.71
N ALA A 345 -12.25 -2.38 0.03
CA ALA A 345 -12.29 -3.54 0.91
C ALA A 345 -13.21 -3.32 2.13
N ALA A 346 -13.20 -2.12 2.71
CA ALA A 346 -14.06 -1.74 3.83
C ALA A 346 -15.53 -1.64 3.41
N ALA A 347 -15.83 -1.07 2.24
CA ALA A 347 -17.18 -1.04 1.68
C ALA A 347 -17.74 -2.46 1.45
N ARG A 348 -16.87 -3.42 1.10
CA ARG A 348 -17.21 -4.86 1.00
C ARG A 348 -17.15 -5.61 2.34
N ARG A 349 -16.71 -4.95 3.43
CA ARG A 349 -16.57 -5.50 4.79
C ARG A 349 -15.60 -6.67 4.89
N VAL A 350 -14.61 -6.68 4.01
CA VAL A 350 -13.60 -7.74 3.90
C VAL A 350 -12.22 -7.32 4.40
N ALA A 351 -12.02 -6.02 4.69
CA ALA A 351 -10.75 -5.54 5.23
C ALA A 351 -10.53 -6.09 6.64
N SER A 352 -9.44 -6.83 6.87
CA SER A 352 -9.07 -7.32 8.21
C SER A 352 -8.49 -6.19 9.06
N GLY A 353 -8.53 -6.34 10.39
CA GLY A 353 -7.91 -5.38 11.30
C GLY A 353 -6.41 -5.19 11.02
N LEU A 354 -5.70 -6.26 10.64
CA LEU A 354 -4.29 -6.19 10.24
C LEU A 354 -4.06 -5.29 9.02
N VAL A 355 -4.86 -5.47 7.96
CA VAL A 355 -4.71 -4.70 6.72
C VAL A 355 -5.06 -3.23 6.95
N ILE A 356 -6.11 -2.96 7.75
CA ILE A 356 -6.47 -1.59 8.15
C ILE A 356 -5.33 -0.94 8.91
N TYR A 357 -4.82 -1.60 9.97
CA TYR A 357 -3.71 -1.09 10.78
C TYR A 357 -2.49 -0.75 9.93
N LEU A 358 -2.01 -1.70 9.11
CA LEU A 358 -0.83 -1.48 8.26
C LEU A 358 -1.04 -0.35 7.26
N THR A 359 -2.26 -0.22 6.72
CA THR A 359 -2.58 0.89 5.82
C THR A 359 -2.57 2.22 6.57
N CYS A 360 -3.13 2.31 7.78
CA CYS A 360 -3.11 3.53 8.58
C CYS A 360 -1.67 3.94 8.95
N VAL A 361 -0.83 2.99 9.41
CA VAL A 361 0.58 3.26 9.72
C VAL A 361 1.33 3.70 8.46
N MET A 362 1.10 3.03 7.33
CA MET A 362 1.71 3.41 6.05
C MET A 362 1.31 4.85 5.65
N LEU A 363 0.02 5.21 5.74
CA LEU A 363 -0.45 6.55 5.39
C LEU A 363 0.12 7.62 6.33
N TRP A 364 0.21 7.33 7.63
CA TRP A 364 0.88 8.20 8.59
C TRP A 364 2.34 8.42 8.20
N ASN A 365 3.06 7.33 7.92
CA ASN A 365 4.46 7.41 7.50
C ASN A 365 4.64 8.13 6.17
N PHE A 366 3.65 8.08 5.28
CA PHE A 366 3.72 8.82 4.02
C PHE A 366 3.88 10.32 4.22
N ALA A 367 3.24 10.86 5.27
CA ALA A 367 3.33 12.26 5.64
C ALA A 367 4.40 12.54 6.70
N PHE A 368 4.78 11.57 7.53
CA PHE A 368 5.56 11.82 8.75
C PHE A 368 6.61 10.73 9.09
N GLY A 369 6.87 9.78 8.20
CA GLY A 369 7.85 8.72 8.40
C GLY A 369 8.99 8.85 7.38
N PRO A 370 10.26 8.63 7.78
CA PRO A 370 11.33 8.53 6.81
C PRO A 370 11.19 7.26 5.97
N ILE A 371 11.57 7.30 4.70
CA ILE A 371 11.39 6.20 3.75
C ILE A 371 12.08 4.91 4.20
N TYR A 372 13.27 5.02 4.80
CA TYR A 372 14.07 3.88 5.25
C TYR A 372 13.33 3.00 6.26
N SER A 373 12.79 3.59 7.33
CA SER A 373 12.04 2.83 8.34
C SER A 373 10.61 2.49 7.89
N SER A 374 10.08 3.21 6.91
CA SER A 374 8.72 3.03 6.40
C SER A 374 8.61 1.93 5.34
N MET A 375 9.69 1.64 4.61
CA MET A 375 9.67 0.69 3.50
C MET A 375 9.13 -0.70 3.90
N PRO A 376 9.55 -1.34 5.02
CA PRO A 376 8.98 -2.63 5.43
C PRO A 376 7.46 -2.60 5.67
N ILE A 377 6.95 -1.47 6.19
CA ILE A 377 5.51 -1.26 6.42
C ILE A 377 4.79 -1.08 5.09
N ILE A 378 5.34 -0.28 4.17
CA ILE A 378 4.80 -0.07 2.81
C ILE A 378 4.71 -1.41 2.08
N VAL A 379 5.77 -2.22 2.14
CA VAL A 379 5.84 -3.55 1.52
C VAL A 379 4.73 -4.45 2.04
N LEU A 380 4.60 -4.58 3.36
CA LEU A 380 3.58 -5.42 3.98
C LEU A 380 2.16 -4.89 3.73
N ALA A 381 1.95 -3.59 3.85
CA ALA A 381 0.67 -2.94 3.61
C ALA A 381 0.21 -3.18 2.17
N LEU A 382 0.99 -2.76 1.16
CA LEU A 382 0.62 -2.94 -0.25
C LEU A 382 0.54 -4.42 -0.65
N GLY A 383 1.49 -5.24 -0.18
CA GLY A 383 1.51 -6.67 -0.44
C GLY A 383 0.23 -7.37 0.02
N MET A 384 -0.36 -6.97 1.15
CA MET A 384 -1.61 -7.53 1.67
C MET A 384 -2.87 -6.81 1.19
N LEU A 385 -2.79 -5.51 0.90
CA LEU A 385 -3.93 -4.64 0.60
C LEU A 385 -4.42 -4.76 -0.84
N LEU A 386 -3.50 -4.88 -1.81
CA LEU A 386 -3.87 -4.78 -3.22
C LEU A 386 -4.92 -5.82 -3.61
N LEU A 387 -5.94 -5.34 -4.33
CA LEU A 387 -7.11 -6.13 -4.70
C LEU A 387 -6.87 -6.90 -6.00
N PRO A 388 -7.35 -8.15 -6.08
CA PRO A 388 -7.29 -8.92 -7.32
C PRO A 388 -8.16 -8.28 -8.40
N ARG A 389 -7.75 -8.41 -9.67
CA ARG A 389 -8.56 -8.01 -10.82
C ARG A 389 -9.78 -8.93 -10.94
N GLN A 390 -10.92 -8.37 -11.33
CA GLN A 390 -12.15 -9.14 -11.53
C GLN A 390 -11.94 -10.21 -12.61
N GLY A 391 -12.47 -11.41 -12.38
CA GLY A 391 -12.35 -12.54 -13.32
C GLY A 391 -10.98 -13.21 -13.37
N VAL A 392 -10.01 -12.78 -12.55
CA VAL A 392 -8.68 -13.41 -12.47
C VAL A 392 -8.57 -14.24 -11.20
N ASP A 393 -8.17 -15.51 -11.34
CA ASP A 393 -7.78 -16.33 -10.19
C ASP A 393 -6.46 -15.80 -9.60
N ALA A 394 -6.62 -14.95 -8.59
CA ALA A 394 -5.54 -14.40 -7.79
C ALA A 394 -5.13 -15.34 -6.63
N GLY A 395 -5.67 -16.55 -6.59
CA GLY A 395 -5.30 -17.62 -5.67
C GLY A 395 -5.98 -17.53 -4.30
N VAL A 396 -5.33 -18.12 -3.30
CA VAL A 396 -5.98 -18.55 -2.04
C VAL A 396 -6.19 -17.41 -1.03
N ALA A 397 -5.46 -16.29 -1.14
CA ALA A 397 -5.55 -15.13 -0.25
C ALA A 397 -6.17 -13.89 -0.91
N THR A 398 -7.43 -14.02 -1.33
CA THR A 398 -8.27 -12.85 -1.62
C THR A 398 -8.93 -12.35 -0.33
N LEU A 399 -9.07 -11.02 -0.20
CA LEU A 399 -9.91 -10.44 0.86
C LEU A 399 -11.38 -10.84 0.65
N ASP A 400 -11.78 -10.95 -0.62
CA ASP A 400 -13.11 -11.41 -0.99
C ASP A 400 -13.27 -12.92 -0.74
N PRO A 401 -14.41 -13.38 -0.18
CA PRO A 401 -14.71 -14.80 -0.13
C PRO A 401 -14.75 -15.37 -1.55
N PRO A 402 -14.46 -16.68 -1.74
CA PRO A 402 -14.56 -17.30 -3.05
C PRO A 402 -15.96 -17.02 -3.62
N SER A 403 -16.01 -16.36 -4.77
CA SER A 403 -17.24 -16.19 -5.51
C SER A 403 -17.84 -17.58 -5.71
N ARG A 404 -19.07 -17.80 -5.20
CA ARG A 404 -19.87 -18.93 -5.67
C ARG A 404 -19.84 -18.86 -7.20
N PRO A 405 -19.57 -19.97 -7.91
CA PRO A 405 -19.68 -19.97 -9.36
C PRO A 405 -21.02 -19.33 -9.72
N ALA A 406 -20.98 -18.41 -10.70
CA ALA A 406 -22.20 -17.81 -11.22
C ALA A 406 -23.16 -18.96 -11.48
N VAL A 407 -24.31 -18.94 -10.80
CA VAL A 407 -25.37 -19.90 -11.07
C VAL A 407 -25.67 -19.72 -12.55
N GLU A 408 -25.26 -20.71 -13.33
CA GLU A 408 -25.60 -20.81 -14.73
C GLU A 408 -27.12 -20.64 -14.80
N PRO A 409 -27.64 -19.68 -15.57
CA PRO A 409 -29.09 -19.49 -15.64
C PRO A 409 -29.69 -20.83 -16.02
N ALA A 410 -30.52 -21.38 -15.13
CA ALA A 410 -31.13 -22.68 -15.33
C ALA A 410 -31.78 -22.71 -16.72
N PRO A 411 -31.60 -23.77 -17.52
CA PRO A 411 -32.25 -23.87 -18.81
C PRO A 411 -33.75 -23.73 -18.58
N ALA A 412 -34.38 -22.80 -19.31
CA ALA A 412 -35.80 -22.56 -19.24
C ALA A 412 -36.53 -23.89 -19.50
N THR A 413 -37.02 -24.53 -18.44
CA THR A 413 -37.90 -25.68 -18.51
C THR A 413 -39.20 -25.21 -19.16
N SER A 414 -39.35 -25.53 -20.44
CA SER A 414 -40.63 -25.46 -21.15
C SER A 414 -41.56 -26.53 -20.59
N GLN A 415 -42.23 -26.21 -19.48
CA GLN A 415 -43.45 -26.88 -19.06
C GLN A 415 -44.59 -25.88 -19.19
N ASP A 416 -45.18 -25.82 -20.38
CA ASP A 416 -46.63 -25.73 -20.48
C ASP A 416 -47.10 -26.03 -21.91
N ARG A 417 -47.44 -27.29 -22.18
CA ARG A 417 -48.43 -27.62 -23.22
C ARG A 417 -49.06 -28.99 -22.99
N HIS A 418 -50.34 -28.92 -22.61
CA HIS A 418 -51.42 -29.85 -22.92
C HIS A 418 -51.53 -31.13 -22.07
N GLY A 419 -52.27 -31.00 -20.98
CA GLY A 419 -53.23 -32.01 -20.53
C GLY A 419 -54.50 -31.32 -20.04
N ARG A 420 -55.57 -31.30 -20.84
CA ARG A 420 -56.92 -31.01 -20.31
C ARG A 420 -57.99 -31.87 -20.98
N HIS A 421 -58.69 -32.57 -20.09
CA HIS A 421 -59.88 -33.39 -20.24
C HIS A 421 -61.01 -32.76 -21.07
N ASP A 422 -61.61 -33.61 -21.91
CA ASP A 422 -63.00 -33.52 -22.34
C ASP A 422 -63.94 -34.11 -21.28
N ARG A 423 -65.03 -33.41 -20.94
CA ARG A 423 -66.43 -33.79 -21.26
C ARG A 423 -67.49 -33.01 -20.46
N HIS A 424 -68.50 -32.60 -21.23
CA HIS A 424 -69.92 -32.38 -20.93
C HIS A 424 -70.41 -31.17 -20.13
N GLY A 425 -71.37 -30.45 -20.74
CA GLY A 425 -72.32 -29.57 -20.06
C GLY A 425 -72.94 -28.48 -20.93
N HIS A 426 -74.01 -28.81 -21.66
CA HIS A 426 -75.02 -27.90 -22.24
C HIS A 426 -75.36 -26.70 -21.30
N ARG A 427 -75.59 -25.44 -21.74
CA ARG A 427 -76.75 -24.93 -22.51
C ARG A 427 -76.67 -23.38 -22.62
N THR A 428 -77.40 -22.83 -23.61
CA THR A 428 -78.01 -21.48 -23.76
C THR A 428 -77.18 -20.22 -24.13
N ARG A 429 -77.46 -19.73 -25.35
CA ARG A 429 -77.29 -18.40 -26.01
C ARG A 429 -78.18 -17.28 -25.36
N PRO A 430 -78.23 -15.99 -25.83
CA PRO A 430 -77.54 -15.31 -26.96
C PRO A 430 -77.01 -13.85 -26.71
N GLY A 431 -76.31 -13.32 -27.72
CA GLY A 431 -76.12 -11.87 -28.01
C GLY A 431 -74.64 -11.44 -27.97
N THR A 432 -74.04 -10.65 -28.87
CA THR A 432 -74.36 -10.06 -30.20
C THR A 432 -73.07 -9.30 -30.60
N HIS A 433 -72.67 -9.30 -31.88
CA HIS A 433 -71.70 -8.37 -32.54
C HIS A 433 -70.22 -8.40 -32.04
N ALA A 434 -69.16 -8.30 -32.84
CA ALA A 434 -68.91 -8.19 -34.28
C ALA A 434 -67.44 -8.64 -34.57
N HIS A 435 -67.14 -8.95 -35.83
CA HIS A 435 -65.83 -9.38 -36.37
C HIS A 435 -65.32 -8.27 -37.32
N PRO A 436 -64.19 -8.43 -38.05
CA PRO A 436 -62.76 -8.41 -37.71
C PRO A 436 -62.01 -7.22 -38.34
N ALA A 437 -60.70 -7.05 -38.06
CA ALA A 437 -59.68 -6.83 -39.11
C ALA A 437 -58.24 -6.78 -38.53
N ASP A 438 -57.47 -7.80 -38.86
CA ASP A 438 -56.04 -7.74 -39.27
C ASP A 438 -56.08 -8.19 -40.77
N PRO A 439 -55.13 -7.91 -41.69
CA PRO A 439 -53.67 -7.99 -41.48
C PRO A 439 -52.82 -7.01 -42.33
N ALA A 440 -51.49 -7.03 -42.16
CA ALA A 440 -50.51 -7.33 -43.22
C ALA A 440 -49.11 -6.74 -42.96
N LEU A 441 -48.15 -7.66 -42.73
CA LEU A 441 -46.74 -7.57 -43.15
C LEU A 441 -46.67 -7.62 -44.70
N PRO A 442 -45.59 -7.17 -45.39
CA PRO A 442 -44.46 -8.09 -45.58
C PRO A 442 -43.05 -7.53 -45.94
N HIS A 443 -42.09 -8.48 -45.92
CA HIS A 443 -40.90 -8.66 -46.76
C HIS A 443 -39.54 -7.95 -46.47
N ARG A 444 -38.60 -8.80 -46.02
CA ARG A 444 -37.12 -8.83 -46.25
C ARG A 444 -36.81 -8.98 -47.75
N PRO A 445 -35.60 -8.64 -48.27
CA PRO A 445 -34.41 -9.54 -48.20
C PRO A 445 -33.02 -8.81 -48.23
N ALA A 446 -31.97 -9.29 -47.56
CA ALA A 446 -30.85 -10.16 -48.02
C ALA A 446 -29.50 -9.42 -48.24
N ASP A 447 -28.46 -10.00 -47.63
CA ASP A 447 -27.00 -9.81 -47.80
C ASP A 447 -26.54 -10.23 -49.21
N PRO A 448 -25.35 -9.82 -49.75
CA PRO A 448 -24.09 -10.48 -49.35
C PRO A 448 -22.73 -9.73 -49.60
N ALA A 449 -21.66 -10.36 -49.06
CA ALA A 449 -20.35 -10.62 -49.69
C ALA A 449 -19.08 -9.89 -49.15
N LEU A 450 -18.15 -10.72 -48.65
CA LEU A 450 -16.70 -10.51 -48.53
C LEU A 450 -16.01 -10.56 -49.91
N PRO A 451 -14.77 -10.05 -50.04
CA PRO A 451 -13.68 -11.01 -50.34
C PRO A 451 -12.26 -10.70 -49.76
N HIS A 452 -11.54 -11.81 -49.59
CA HIS A 452 -10.12 -12.09 -49.87
C HIS A 452 -8.92 -11.55 -49.03
N ARG A 453 -8.03 -12.52 -48.77
CA ARG A 453 -6.67 -12.50 -48.21
C ARG A 453 -5.72 -13.11 -49.27
N PRO A 454 -4.44 -12.74 -49.34
CA PRO A 454 -3.33 -13.73 -49.29
C PRO A 454 -2.12 -13.22 -48.44
N THR A 455 -1.46 -14.00 -47.54
CA THR A 455 -0.27 -14.90 -47.70
C THR A 455 0.90 -14.26 -48.50
N SER A 456 2.19 -14.25 -48.14
CA SER A 456 3.05 -15.12 -47.30
C SER A 456 4.49 -14.55 -47.14
N ALA A 457 5.19 -15.00 -46.08
CA ALA A 457 6.63 -15.39 -45.98
C ALA A 457 7.79 -14.40 -46.27
N SER A 458 8.71 -14.23 -45.30
CA SER A 458 10.11 -14.73 -45.35
C SER A 458 11.04 -14.12 -44.28
N ARG A 459 11.59 -14.97 -43.38
CA ARG A 459 12.92 -14.88 -42.73
C ARG A 459 13.84 -15.86 -43.50
N PRO A 460 15.19 -15.74 -43.59
CA PRO A 460 16.11 -15.75 -42.42
C PRO A 460 17.47 -15.01 -42.63
N GLY A 461 18.34 -14.95 -41.60
CA GLY A 461 19.74 -14.58 -41.79
C GLY A 461 20.53 -14.19 -40.52
N ALA A 462 21.16 -15.17 -39.89
CA ALA A 462 22.44 -15.12 -39.13
C ALA A 462 23.29 -16.28 -39.71
N PRO A 463 24.65 -16.41 -39.56
CA PRO A 463 25.43 -16.11 -38.34
C PRO A 463 26.95 -15.72 -38.53
N ARG A 464 27.64 -15.44 -37.40
CA ARG A 464 28.99 -15.91 -36.95
C ARG A 464 29.96 -14.83 -36.39
N ASP A 465 30.43 -15.10 -35.16
CA ASP A 465 31.64 -14.63 -34.43
C ASP A 465 32.96 -15.13 -35.11
N PRO A 466 34.22 -15.02 -34.57
CA PRO A 466 34.75 -14.48 -33.28
C PRO A 466 36.13 -13.73 -33.34
N ALA A 467 36.60 -13.19 -32.20
CA ALA A 467 38.03 -13.07 -31.73
C ALA A 467 38.16 -11.95 -30.65
N THR A 468 38.34 -12.24 -29.35
CA THR A 468 39.62 -12.38 -28.57
C THR A 468 40.55 -11.16 -28.52
N THR A 469 40.72 -10.56 -27.32
CA THR A 469 42.03 -10.37 -26.64
C THR A 469 41.89 -9.93 -25.18
N SER A 470 42.92 -10.30 -24.42
CA SER A 470 43.22 -10.23 -22.99
C SER A 470 43.86 -8.91 -22.51
N GLU A 471 44.12 -8.86 -21.18
CA GLU A 471 45.00 -7.97 -20.38
C GLU A 471 44.31 -6.76 -19.72
N GLY A 472 44.59 -6.33 -18.48
CA GLY A 472 45.58 -6.73 -17.47
C GLY A 472 45.57 -5.70 -16.31
N ARG A 473 45.89 -6.19 -15.11
CA ARG A 473 46.24 -5.53 -13.82
C ARG A 473 46.43 -4.00 -13.75
N SER A 474 45.84 -3.40 -12.68
CA SER A 474 46.56 -2.77 -11.56
C SER A 474 45.59 -2.49 -10.41
#